data_AF-A0A6P0XJT7-F1
#
_entry.id   AF-A0A6P0XJT7-F1
#
_cell.length_a   1.000
_cell.length_b   1.000
_cell.length_c   1.000
_cell.angle_alpha   90.00
_cell.angle_beta   90.00
_cell.angle_gamma   90.00
#
_symmetry.space_group_name_H-M   'P 1'
#
loop_
_entity.id
_entity.type
_entity.pdbx_description
1 polymer ?
#
loop_
_entity_poly.entity_id
_entity_poly.type
_entity_poly.pdbx_seq_one_letter_code
_entity_poly.pdbx_strand_id
1 'polypeptide(L)'
;MPYSKFTLSKVVEDFQLTIIEGDRFVPEVSPINPTALLKDTLKETVPWAIAVGSEKARSEGIINPVLLEVKRQLKGKISVFSGEEFAVQP
;
A
#
# COMPACT_ATOMS: atom_id res chain seq x y z
N MET A 1 -21.22 7.07 11.53
CA MET A 1 -21.73 7.19 10.15
C MET A 1 -21.56 5.86 9.44
N PRO A 2 -22.57 5.38 8.68
CA PRO A 2 -22.34 4.29 7.72
C PRO A 2 -21.23 4.68 6.74
N TYR A 3 -20.41 3.73 6.29
CA TYR A 3 -19.31 3.98 5.34
C TYR A 3 -19.79 4.68 4.06
N SER A 4 -20.99 4.33 3.58
CA SER A 4 -21.64 4.92 2.42
C SER A 4 -21.94 6.42 2.54
N LYS A 5 -21.90 6.98 3.77
CA LYS A 5 -22.17 8.39 4.06
C LYS A 5 -20.93 9.14 4.58
N PHE A 6 -19.75 8.54 4.48
CA PHE A 6 -18.51 9.18 4.91
C PHE A 6 -18.12 10.31 3.95
N THR A 7 -17.84 11.50 4.50
CA THR A 7 -17.16 12.58 3.78
C THR A 7 -16.12 13.21 4.70
N LEU A 8 -15.00 13.69 4.14
CA LEU A 8 -13.95 14.36 4.90
C LEU A 8 -14.48 15.61 5.63
N SER A 9 -15.32 16.40 4.95
CA SER A 9 -15.93 17.60 5.54
C SER A 9 -16.73 17.31 6.81
N LYS A 10 -17.50 16.22 6.80
CA LYS A 10 -18.37 15.87 7.92
C LYS A 10 -17.60 15.37 9.13
N VAL A 11 -16.54 14.58 8.93
CA VAL A 11 -15.70 14.16 10.06
C VAL A 11 -14.88 15.30 10.63
N VAL A 12 -14.48 16.27 9.80
CA VAL A 12 -13.83 17.50 10.27
C VAL A 12 -14.77 18.29 11.18
N GLU A 13 -16.03 18.45 10.81
CA GLU A 13 -17.05 19.13 11.62
C GLU A 13 -17.39 18.34 12.90
N ASP A 14 -17.78 17.07 12.76
CA ASP A 14 -18.29 16.24 13.86
C ASP A 14 -17.23 16.02 14.97
N PHE A 15 -15.95 15.91 14.58
CA PHE A 15 -14.84 15.65 15.50
C PHE A 15 -13.93 16.87 15.71
N GLN A 16 -14.29 18.04 15.17
CA GLN A 16 -13.52 19.29 15.31
C GLN A 16 -12.05 19.12 14.90
N LEU A 17 -11.81 18.41 13.79
CA LEU A 17 -10.47 18.09 13.32
C LEU A 17 -9.86 19.27 12.58
N THR A 18 -8.54 19.39 12.63
CA THR A 18 -7.79 20.31 11.78
C THR A 18 -7.20 19.52 10.61
N ILE A 19 -7.44 19.96 9.38
CA ILE A 19 -6.75 19.42 8.21
C ILE A 19 -5.36 20.03 8.16
N ILE A 20 -4.33 19.18 8.14
CA ILE A 20 -2.95 19.58 7.93
C ILE A 20 -2.58 19.16 6.51
N GLU A 21 -2.33 20.14 5.64
CA GLU A 21 -1.89 19.91 4.26
C GLU A 21 -0.38 20.15 4.14
N GLY A 22 0.30 19.35 3.32
CA GLY A 22 1.72 19.57 2.99
C GLY A 22 2.75 18.90 3.90
N ASP A 23 2.38 18.56 5.14
CA ASP A 23 3.24 17.75 6.01
C ASP A 23 3.05 16.24 5.72
N ARG A 24 4.15 15.49 5.65
CA ARG A 24 4.08 14.03 5.49
C ARG A 24 3.52 13.44 6.79
N PHE A 25 2.43 12.67 6.68
CA PHE A 25 1.93 11.85 7.80
C PHE A 25 3.00 10.90 8.35
N VAL A 26 3.90 10.45 7.49
CA VAL A 26 5.04 9.61 7.86
C VAL A 26 6.24 10.53 8.12
N PRO A 27 6.93 10.41 9.27
CA PRO A 27 8.14 11.18 9.53
C PRO A 27 9.22 10.90 8.49
N GLU A 28 10.22 11.77 8.37
CA GLU A 28 11.39 11.43 7.57
C GLU A 28 12.07 10.19 8.16
N VAL A 29 12.13 9.14 7.34
CA VAL A 29 12.77 7.88 7.69
C VAL A 29 13.99 7.67 6.80
N SER A 30 15.02 7.06 7.38
CA SER A 30 16.20 6.68 6.60
C SER A 30 15.80 5.64 5.54
N PRO A 31 16.18 5.83 4.26
CA PRO A 31 15.92 4.85 3.22
C PRO A 31 16.56 3.50 3.55
N ILE A 32 15.91 2.41 3.14
CA ILE A 32 16.45 1.07 3.27
C ILE A 32 16.72 0.50 1.88
N ASN A 33 17.88 -0.14 1.73
CA ASN A 33 18.24 -0.80 0.48
C ASN A 33 17.45 -2.10 0.32
N PRO A 34 16.87 -2.34 -0.87
CA PRO A 34 16.25 -3.64 -1.15
C PRO A 34 17.32 -4.71 -1.33
N THR A 35 16.99 -5.94 -0.96
CA THR A 35 17.83 -7.11 -1.21
C THR A 35 18.02 -7.37 -2.71
N ALA A 36 19.06 -8.13 -3.05
CA ALA A 36 19.32 -8.57 -4.43
C ALA A 36 18.10 -9.30 -5.03
N LEU A 37 17.40 -10.13 -4.25
CA LEU A 37 16.22 -10.84 -4.74
C LEU A 37 15.15 -9.86 -5.22
N LEU A 38 14.79 -8.82 -4.45
CA LEU A 38 13.78 -7.86 -4.89
C LEU A 38 14.26 -7.11 -6.14
N LYS A 39 15.54 -6.70 -6.18
CA LYS A 39 16.11 -6.00 -7.34
C LYS A 39 16.00 -6.85 -8.60
N ASP A 40 16.37 -8.12 -8.53
CA ASP A 40 16.37 -9.00 -9.69
C ASP A 40 14.95 -9.38 -10.11
N THR A 41 14.05 -9.64 -9.15
CA THR A 41 12.62 -9.84 -9.44
C THR A 41 12.04 -8.63 -10.18
N LEU A 42 12.23 -7.40 -9.67
CA LEU A 42 11.63 -6.21 -10.28
C LEU A 42 12.21 -5.88 -11.65
N LYS A 43 13.48 -6.23 -11.94
CA LYS A 43 14.04 -6.08 -13.29
C LYS A 43 13.25 -6.87 -14.34
N GLU A 44 12.77 -8.05 -13.97
CA GLU A 44 12.02 -8.94 -14.87
C GLU A 44 10.52 -8.62 -14.88
N THR A 45 9.94 -8.40 -13.70
CA THR A 45 8.48 -8.32 -13.55
C THR A 45 7.90 -6.94 -13.88
N VAL A 46 8.66 -5.85 -13.69
CA VAL A 46 8.16 -4.48 -13.97
C VAL A 46 7.88 -4.30 -15.47
N PRO A 47 8.79 -4.62 -16.42
CA PRO A 47 8.48 -4.49 -17.85
C PRO A 47 7.26 -5.31 -18.26
N TRP A 48 7.15 -6.55 -17.77
CA TRP A 48 5.99 -7.41 -18.03
C TRP A 48 4.69 -6.80 -17.46
N ALA A 49 4.69 -6.34 -16.21
CA ALA A 49 3.51 -5.77 -15.57
C ALA A 49 3.02 -4.51 -16.28
N ILE A 50 3.95 -3.68 -16.77
CA ILE A 50 3.65 -2.51 -17.60
C ILE A 50 3.06 -2.93 -18.94
N ALA A 51 3.64 -3.93 -19.60
CA ALA A 51 3.17 -4.41 -20.90
C ALA A 51 1.76 -5.03 -20.83
N VAL A 52 1.46 -5.78 -19.76
CA VAL A 52 0.13 -6.36 -19.54
C VAL A 52 -0.90 -5.29 -19.14
N GLY A 53 -0.48 -4.29 -18.35
CA GLY A 53 -1.30 -3.11 -18.04
C GLY A 53 -2.52 -3.33 -17.13
N SER A 54 -2.80 -4.56 -16.70
CA SER A 54 -3.90 -4.86 -15.79
C SER A 54 -3.55 -4.52 -14.33
N GLU A 55 -4.57 -4.25 -13.51
CA GLU A 55 -4.40 -4.08 -12.07
C GLU A 55 -3.78 -5.31 -11.42
N LYS A 56 -4.20 -6.50 -11.87
CA LYS A 56 -3.64 -7.77 -11.41
C LYS A 56 -2.15 -7.89 -11.72
N ALA A 57 -1.72 -7.55 -12.93
CA ALA A 57 -0.31 -7.62 -13.31
C ALA A 57 0.57 -6.66 -12.48
N ARG A 58 0.09 -5.43 -12.21
CA ARG A 58 0.78 -4.52 -11.29
C ARG A 58 0.81 -5.05 -9.86
N SER A 59 -0.29 -5.62 -9.38
CA SER A 59 -0.40 -6.21 -8.05
C SER A 59 0.59 -7.35 -7.85
N GLU A 60 0.61 -8.31 -8.77
CA GLU A 60 1.46 -9.50 -8.66
C GLU A 60 2.92 -9.22 -9.04
N GLY A 61 3.16 -8.38 -10.04
CA GLY A 61 4.50 -8.12 -10.57
C GLY A 61 5.28 -7.03 -9.85
N ILE A 62 4.62 -6.13 -9.12
CA ILE A 62 5.29 -4.99 -8.48
C ILE A 62 4.96 -4.92 -6.99
N ILE A 63 3.67 -4.85 -6.65
CA ILE A 63 3.23 -4.58 -5.27
C ILE A 63 3.57 -5.76 -4.36
N ASN A 64 3.18 -6.98 -4.73
CA ASN A 64 3.40 -8.17 -3.92
C ASN A 64 4.90 -8.45 -3.63
N PRO A 65 5.82 -8.41 -4.63
CA PRO A 65 7.26 -8.53 -4.35
C PRO A 65 7.79 -7.51 -3.34
N VAL A 66 7.34 -6.25 -3.41
CA VAL A 66 7.74 -5.21 -2.47
C VAL A 66 7.21 -5.50 -1.06
N LEU A 67 5.95 -5.93 -0.92
CA LEU A 67 5.38 -6.30 0.39
C LEU A 67 6.10 -7.51 1.01
N LEU A 68 6.44 -8.51 0.20
CA LEU A 68 7.21 -9.67 0.65
C LEU A 68 8.63 -9.30 1.05
N GLU A 69 9.25 -8.31 0.41
CA GLU A 69 10.53 -7.75 0.85
C GLU A 69 10.42 -7.12 2.25
N VAL A 70 9.39 -6.31 2.50
CA VAL A 70 9.16 -5.70 3.82
C VAL A 70 9.00 -6.78 4.88
N LYS A 71 8.20 -7.82 4.62
CA LYS A 71 8.06 -8.99 5.51
C LYS A 71 9.39 -9.65 5.81
N ARG A 72 10.24 -9.82 4.78
CA ARG A 72 11.57 -10.41 4.92
C ARG A 72 12.51 -9.53 5.76
N GLN A 73 12.57 -8.23 5.48
CA GLN A 73 13.42 -7.29 6.23
C GLN A 73 12.99 -7.19 7.71
N LEU A 74 11.69 -7.29 7.98
CA LEU A 74 11.14 -7.35 9.32
C LEU A 74 11.24 -8.74 9.97
N LYS A 75 11.94 -9.69 9.35
CA LYS A 75 12.21 -11.04 9.88
C LYS A 75 10.92 -11.78 10.30
N GLY A 76 9.86 -11.64 9.51
CA GLY A 76 8.59 -12.34 9.76
C GLY A 76 7.74 -11.78 10.91
N LYS A 77 8.08 -10.60 11.46
CA LYS A 77 7.24 -9.89 12.44
C LYS A 77 5.88 -9.44 11.88
N ILE A 78 5.76 -9.42 10.56
CA ILE A 78 4.52 -9.14 9.84
C ILE A 78 4.24 -10.26 8.83
N SER A 79 3.01 -10.31 8.35
CA SER A 79 2.61 -11.19 7.26
C SER A 79 1.92 -10.39 6.15
N VAL A 80 1.88 -10.99 4.96
CA VAL A 80 1.21 -10.44 3.77
C VAL A 80 0.10 -11.42 3.42
N PHE A 81 -1.11 -10.89 3.23
CA PHE A 81 -2.29 -11.67 2.89
C PHE A 81 -2.91 -11.07 1.62
N SER A 82 -3.62 -11.90 0.86
CA SER A 82 -4.51 -11.37 -0.18
C SER A 82 -5.57 -10.52 0.50
N GLY A 83 -5.91 -9.39 -0.13
CA GLY A 83 -7.11 -8.66 0.28
C GLY A 83 -8.33 -9.57 0.16
N GLU A 84 -9.23 -9.45 1.11
CA GLU A 84 -10.59 -9.99 1.03
C GLU A 84 -11.55 -8.85 0.72
N GLU A 85 -12.65 -9.17 0.04
CA GLU A 85 -13.68 -8.19 -0.25
C GLU A 85 -14.33 -7.72 1.05
N PHE A 86 -14.17 -6.44 1.37
CA PHE A 86 -14.80 -5.84 2.54
C PHE A 86 -16.24 -5.43 2.19
N ALA A 87 -17.13 -6.41 2.13
CA ALA A 87 -18.55 -6.20 1.88
C ALA A 87 -19.22 -5.56 3.10
N VAL A 88 -19.30 -4.22 3.11
CA VAL A 88 -20.09 -3.48 4.11
C VAL A 88 -21.56 -3.53 3.70
N GLN A 89 -22.42 -4.10 4.54
CA GLN A 89 -23.88 -4.03 4.31
C GLN A 89 -24.34 -2.56 4.37
N PRO A 90 -25.26 -2.11 3.47
CA PRO A 90 -25.70 -0.72 3.39
C PRO A 90 -26.23 -0.10 4.68
#